data_AF-A0A9D8J796-F1
#
_entry.id   AF-A0A9D8J796-F1
#
_cell.length_a   1.000
_cell.length_b   1.000
_cell.length_c   1.000
_cell.angle_alpha   90.00
_cell.angle_beta   90.00
_cell.angle_gamma   90.00
#
_symmetry.space_group_name_H-M   'P 1'
#
loop_
_entity.id
_entity.type
_entity.pdbx_description
1 polymer ?
#
loop_
_entity_poly.entity_id
_entity_poly.type
_entity_poly.pdbx_seq_one_letter_code
_entity_poly.pdbx_strand_id
1 'polypeptide(L)'
;MLFDPACRRCPRLAEFRAESGRRHPGYHAAPVPAFGDVDPRWLIVGLAPGMHGANRTGRPFTGDHAGIMLYQTLHELGVSSAAQSESVDDGLALF
;
A
#
# COMPACT_ATOMS: atom_id res chain seq x y z
N MET A 1 0.26 16.19 9.21
CA MET A 1 0.78 16.55 7.87
C MET A 1 -0.21 16.00 6.85
N LEU A 2 -0.65 16.81 5.88
CA LEU A 2 -1.49 16.31 4.79
C LEU A 2 -0.64 15.44 3.85
N PHE A 3 -1.17 14.27 3.50
CA PHE A 3 -0.62 13.42 2.45
C PHE A 3 -0.69 14.17 1.11
N ASP A 4 0.41 14.16 0.36
CA ASP A 4 0.50 14.76 -0.99
C ASP A 4 0.76 13.65 -2.02
N PRO A 5 -0.23 13.29 -2.87
CA PRO A 5 -0.07 12.26 -3.90
C PRO A 5 0.90 12.68 -5.01
N ALA A 6 1.26 13.96 -5.12
CA ALA A 6 2.21 14.48 -6.10
C ALA A 6 3.60 14.74 -5.50
N CYS A 7 3.88 14.31 -4.26
CA CYS A 7 5.12 14.65 -3.56
C CYS A 7 6.37 14.14 -4.31
N ARG A 8 7.29 15.07 -4.63
CA ARG A 8 8.57 14.79 -5.32
C ARG A 8 9.82 15.19 -4.53
N ARG A 9 9.70 15.35 -3.20
CA ARG A 9 10.79 15.83 -2.32
C ARG A 9 12.05 14.94 -2.32
N CYS A 10 11.93 13.69 -2.73
CA CYS A 10 13.03 12.74 -2.83
C CYS A 10 13.36 12.47 -4.32
N PRO A 11 14.32 13.19 -4.95
CA PRO A 11 14.54 13.15 -6.39
C PRO A 11 14.74 11.73 -6.95
N ARG A 12 15.62 10.95 -6.31
CA ARG A 12 15.89 9.54 -6.67
C ARG A 12 14.62 8.69 -6.72
N LEU A 13 13.71 8.86 -5.75
CA LEU A 13 12.47 8.08 -5.67
C LEU A 13 11.42 8.61 -6.67
N ALA A 14 11.35 9.92 -6.87
CA ALA A 14 10.45 10.52 -7.84
C ALA A 14 10.80 10.06 -9.27
N GLU A 15 12.08 10.01 -9.61
CA GLU A 15 12.58 9.48 -10.88
C GLU A 15 12.28 7.99 -11.03
N PHE A 16 12.60 7.19 -10.00
CA PHE A 16 12.31 5.76 -10.01
C PHE A 16 10.83 5.46 -10.24
N ARG A 17 9.92 6.17 -9.56
CA ARG A 17 8.47 6.02 -9.75
C ARG A 17 8.03 6.40 -11.16
N ALA A 18 8.53 7.52 -11.69
CA ALA A 18 8.23 7.95 -13.07
C ALA A 18 8.74 6.95 -14.12
N GLU A 19 9.89 6.32 -13.89
CA GLU A 19 10.38 5.22 -14.74
C GLU A 19 9.53 3.96 -14.57
N SER A 20 9.17 3.60 -13.34
CA SER A 20 8.33 2.45 -13.04
C SER A 20 6.98 2.53 -13.75
N GLY A 21 6.31 3.70 -13.71
CA GLY A 21 5.04 3.92 -14.42
C GLY A 21 5.17 3.86 -15.95
N ARG A 22 6.31 4.27 -16.51
CA ARG A 22 6.60 4.11 -17.96
C ARG A 22 6.84 2.66 -18.33
N ARG A 23 7.57 1.90 -17.51
CA ARG A 23 7.87 0.48 -17.75
C ARG A 23 6.67 -0.42 -17.52
N HIS A 24 5.79 -0.06 -16.59
CA HIS A 24 4.60 -0.82 -16.22
C HIS A 24 3.34 0.05 -16.31
N PRO A 25 2.79 0.25 -17.53
CA PRO A 25 1.54 0.97 -17.70
C PRO A 25 0.43 0.38 -16.81
N GLY A 26 -0.31 1.25 -16.11
CA GLY A 26 -1.38 0.86 -15.19
C GLY A 26 -0.93 0.61 -13.74
N TYR A 27 0.37 0.66 -13.42
CA TYR A 27 0.82 0.69 -12.02
C TYR A 27 0.43 2.02 -11.35
N HIS A 28 0.20 1.97 -10.05
CA HIS A 28 0.01 3.18 -9.23
C HIS A 28 1.19 4.15 -9.35
N ALA A 29 2.43 3.65 -9.23
CA ALA A 29 3.68 4.39 -9.47
C ALA A 29 3.73 5.81 -8.86
N ALA A 30 3.15 5.99 -7.68
CA ALA A 30 2.99 7.25 -6.98
C ALA A 30 3.21 7.06 -5.45
N PRO A 31 3.33 8.13 -4.63
CA PRO A 31 3.20 8.00 -3.18
C PRO A 31 1.98 7.15 -2.80
N VAL A 32 2.19 6.19 -1.89
CA VAL A 32 1.13 5.29 -1.43
C VAL A 32 0.54 5.87 -0.15
N PRO A 33 -0.79 6.12 -0.09
CA PRO A 33 -1.43 6.62 1.12
C PRO A 33 -1.43 5.55 2.22
N ALA A 34 -1.60 5.98 3.48
CA ALA A 34 -1.93 5.06 4.56
C ALA A 34 -3.32 4.43 4.31
N PHE A 35 -3.54 3.24 4.86
CA PHE A 35 -4.79 2.49 4.74
C PHE A 35 -5.19 1.95 6.13
N GLY A 36 -6.47 2.05 6.46
CA GLY A 36 -7.05 1.60 7.72
C GLY A 36 -8.01 2.64 8.30
N ASP A 37 -8.30 2.48 9.60
CA ASP A 37 -9.14 3.40 10.36
C ASP A 37 -8.50 4.80 10.45
N VAL A 38 -9.34 5.83 10.53
CA VAL A 38 -8.96 7.22 10.78
C VAL A 38 -8.48 7.45 12.22
N ASP A 39 -8.94 6.62 13.17
CA ASP A 39 -8.52 6.63 14.59
C ASP A 39 -8.09 5.23 15.06
N PRO A 40 -6.94 4.72 14.55
CA PRO A 40 -6.57 3.33 14.76
C PRO A 40 -6.02 3.11 16.17
N ARG A 41 -6.40 1.97 16.77
CA ARG A 41 -5.81 1.47 18.03
C ARG A 41 -4.36 0.99 17.86
N TRP A 42 -3.98 0.58 16.64
CA TRP A 42 -2.68 0.02 16.30
C TRP A 42 -2.16 0.63 15.00
N LEU A 43 -0.84 0.89 14.94
CA LEU A 43 -0.18 1.36 13.72
C LEU A 43 0.87 0.36 13.28
N ILE A 44 0.74 -0.14 12.05
CA ILE A 44 1.71 -1.01 11.42
C ILE A 44 2.57 -0.19 10.47
N VAL A 45 3.87 -0.13 10.74
CA VAL A 45 4.83 0.67 9.97
C VAL A 45 5.73 -0.26 9.16
N GLY A 46 5.58 -0.20 7.83
CA GLY A 46 6.47 -0.87 6.89
C GLY A 46 7.70 -0.02 6.53
N LEU A 47 8.64 -0.62 5.80
CA LEU A 47 9.86 0.05 5.36
C LEU A 47 9.62 0.96 4.13
N ALA A 48 9.13 0.38 3.03
CA ALA A 48 8.87 1.07 1.78
C ALA A 48 7.93 0.24 0.88
N PRO A 49 7.22 0.86 -0.08
CA PRO A 49 6.42 0.13 -1.07
C PRO A 49 7.27 -0.86 -1.89
N GLY A 50 6.86 -2.13 -1.90
CA GLY A 50 7.41 -3.14 -2.81
C GLY A 50 7.12 -2.80 -4.27
N MET A 51 8.06 -3.08 -5.18
CA MET A 51 7.99 -2.71 -6.61
C MET A 51 6.72 -3.25 -7.30
N HIS A 52 6.35 -4.50 -7.01
CA HIS A 52 5.16 -5.17 -7.56
C HIS A 52 4.01 -5.32 -6.56
N GLY A 53 4.20 -4.85 -5.33
CA GLY A 53 3.18 -4.75 -4.30
C GLY A 53 2.53 -3.37 -4.34
N ALA A 54 2.69 -2.61 -3.27
CA ALA A 54 2.07 -1.29 -3.11
C ALA A 54 2.42 -0.27 -4.23
N ASN A 55 3.58 -0.36 -4.88
CA ASN A 55 3.90 0.49 -6.04
C ASN A 55 3.06 0.14 -7.29
N ARG A 56 2.58 -1.10 -7.39
CA ARG A 56 1.61 -1.53 -8.40
C ARG A 56 0.19 -1.22 -7.98
N THR A 57 -0.18 -1.61 -6.76
CA THR A 57 -1.57 -1.68 -6.31
C THR A 57 -2.08 -0.39 -5.68
N GLY A 58 -1.20 0.47 -5.19
CA GLY A 58 -1.57 1.74 -4.55
C GLY A 58 -2.05 1.63 -3.11
N ARG A 59 -1.98 0.43 -2.49
CA ARG A 59 -2.32 0.22 -1.08
C ARG A 59 -1.17 -0.47 -0.33
N PRO A 60 -0.85 -0.07 0.92
CA PRO A 60 0.20 -0.71 1.71
C PRO A 60 0.02 -2.22 1.79
N PHE A 61 1.15 -2.93 1.67
CA PHE A 61 1.20 -4.40 1.78
C PHE A 61 0.24 -5.16 0.84
N THR A 62 -0.21 -4.55 -0.26
CA THR A 62 -1.18 -5.19 -1.15
C THR A 62 -0.48 -5.72 -2.39
N GLY A 63 -0.68 -6.99 -2.73
CA GLY A 63 -0.17 -7.59 -3.96
C GLY A 63 1.30 -8.04 -3.95
N ASP A 64 1.90 -8.21 -2.77
CA ASP A 64 3.21 -8.85 -2.57
C ASP A 64 3.18 -9.89 -1.42
N HIS A 65 4.28 -10.62 -1.25
CA HIS A 65 4.36 -11.71 -0.28
C HIS A 65 4.30 -11.25 1.19
N ALA A 66 4.78 -10.04 1.48
CA ALA A 66 4.68 -9.48 2.83
C ALA A 66 3.21 -9.22 3.21
N GLY A 67 2.41 -8.80 2.23
CA GLY A 67 0.97 -8.66 2.35
C GLY A 67 0.21 -9.91 2.74
N ILE A 68 0.56 -11.05 2.15
CA ILE A 68 -0.16 -12.31 2.36
C ILE A 68 -0.17 -12.67 3.85
N MET A 69 1.02 -12.74 4.47
CA MET A 69 1.13 -13.08 5.88
C MET A 69 0.45 -12.01 6.75
N LEU A 70 0.66 -10.73 6.46
CA LEU A 70 0.09 -9.64 7.25
C LEU A 70 -1.44 -9.68 7.28
N TYR A 71 -2.10 -9.69 6.12
CA TYR A 71 -3.56 -9.62 6.06
C TYR A 71 -4.23 -10.90 6.56
N GLN A 72 -3.60 -12.07 6.36
CA GLN A 72 -4.05 -13.31 6.99
C GLN A 72 -4.05 -13.19 8.51
N THR A 73 -2.94 -12.75 9.11
CA THR A 73 -2.84 -12.57 10.56
C THR A 73 -3.83 -11.53 11.08
N LEU A 74 -4.01 -10.39 10.39
CA LEU A 74 -4.98 -9.38 10.80
C LEU A 74 -6.42 -9.91 10.77
N HIS A 75 -6.76 -10.74 9.79
CA HIS A 75 -8.06 -11.37 9.73
C HIS A 75 -8.26 -12.41 10.83
N GLU A 76 -7.26 -13.24 11.10
CA GLU A 76 -7.27 -14.21 12.21
C GLU A 76 -7.44 -13.53 13.59
N LEU A 77 -6.87 -12.32 13.74
CA LEU A 77 -7.01 -11.50 14.94
C LEU A 77 -8.34 -10.71 15.01
N GLY A 78 -9.18 -10.80 13.97
CA GLY A 78 -10.49 -10.14 13.93
C GLY A 78 -10.45 -8.63 13.69
N VAL A 79 -9.33 -8.09 13.18
CA VAL A 79 -9.12 -6.65 12.90
C VAL A 79 -9.08 -6.33 11.40
N SER A 80 -9.46 -7.30 10.56
CA SER A 80 -9.58 -7.15 9.11
C SER A 80 -10.83 -7.85 8.59
N SER A 81 -11.54 -7.23 7.64
CA SER A 81 -12.75 -7.79 7.03
C SER A 81 -12.50 -9.03 6.15
N ALA A 82 -11.29 -9.18 5.63
CA ALA A 82 -10.88 -10.32 4.81
C ALA A 82 -9.40 -10.68 5.04
N ALA A 83 -9.03 -11.91 4.69
CA ALA A 83 -7.66 -12.44 4.78
C ALA A 83 -6.77 -12.04 3.59
N GLN A 84 -7.37 -11.59 2.49
CA GLN A 84 -6.66 -11.22 1.26
C GLN A 84 -6.73 -9.71 1.01
N SER A 85 -5.68 -9.20 0.37
CA SER A 85 -5.60 -7.84 -0.12
C SER A 85 -5.06 -7.87 -1.55
N GLU A 86 -5.95 -7.72 -2.51
CA GLU A 86 -5.70 -7.91 -3.93
C GLU A 86 -5.57 -6.58 -4.69
N SER A 87 -6.45 -5.61 -4.39
CA SER A 87 -6.49 -4.30 -5.05
C SER A 87 -7.25 -3.27 -4.22
N VAL A 88 -7.02 -1.98 -4.46
CA VAL A 88 -7.72 -0.88 -3.74
C VAL A 88 -9.25 -0.98 -3.75
N ASP A 89 -9.84 -1.69 -4.72
CA ASP A 89 -11.29 -1.83 -4.92
C ASP A 89 -11.87 -3.14 -4.39
N ASP A 90 -11.09 -3.97 -3.69
CA ASP A 90 -11.53 -5.30 -3.20
C ASP A 90 -12.42 -5.26 -1.95
N GLY A 91 -12.79 -4.07 -1.46
CA GLY A 91 -13.67 -3.90 -0.30
C GLY A 91 -13.03 -4.28 1.04
N LEU A 92 -11.72 -4.51 1.10
CA LEU A 92 -11.00 -4.75 2.34
C LEU A 92 -11.12 -3.53 3.28
N ALA A 93 -11.41 -3.81 4.55
CA ALA A 93 -11.50 -2.82 5.62
C ALA A 93 -10.74 -3.32 6.86
N LEU A 94 -10.13 -2.40 7.60
CA LEU A 94 -9.45 -2.66 8.87
C LEU A 94 -10.23 -1.98 10.00
N PHE A 95 -10.24 -2.62 11.18
CA PHE A 95 -10.99 -2.19 12.36
C PHE A 95 -10.08 -2.02 13.59
#